data_AF-A0AAN8XKB4-F1
#
_entry.id   AF-A0AAN8XKB4-F1
#
_cell.length_a   1.000
_cell.length_b   1.000
_cell.length_c   1.000
_cell.angle_alpha   90.00
_cell.angle_beta   90.00
_cell.angle_gamma   90.00
#
_symmetry.space_group_name_H-M   'P 1'
#
loop_
_entity.id
_entity.type
_entity.pdbx_description
1 polymer ?
#
loop_
_entity_poly.entity_id
_entity_poly.type
_entity_poly.pdbx_seq_one_letter_code
_entity_poly.pdbx_strand_id
1 'polypeptide(L)'
;MSVFPKEQILVLRMEDYHQDIAATMTSVYAHLGLRGLNANEERQMNMVPVQNKNRKKMNIGKILNSTEDILRKFYEEYNKDLADLLGDLRFTWDDYYNMA
;
A
#
# COMPACT_ATOMS: atom_id res chain seq x y z
N MET A 1 -0.37 -17.17 9.91
CA MET A 1 1.04 -17.24 10.38
C MET A 1 1.35 -18.63 10.91
N SER A 2 1.28 -19.64 10.06
CA SER A 2 1.54 -21.04 10.44
C SER A 2 3.00 -21.45 10.28
N VAL A 3 3.77 -20.68 9.51
CA VAL A 3 5.19 -20.97 9.18
C VAL A 3 6.11 -19.83 9.59
N PHE A 4 5.70 -18.57 9.36
CA PHE A 4 6.44 -17.38 9.76
C PHE A 4 5.66 -16.57 10.80
N PRO A 5 6.33 -16.06 11.86
CA PRO A 5 5.78 -15.06 12.77
C PRO A 5 5.31 -13.78 12.03
N LYS A 6 4.37 -13.06 12.65
CA LYS A 6 3.80 -11.83 12.09
C LYS A 6 4.86 -10.79 11.78
N GLU A 7 5.78 -10.64 12.72
CA GLU A 7 6.78 -9.59 12.79
C GLU A 7 7.83 -9.74 11.70
N GLN A 8 7.91 -10.89 11.03
CA GLN A 8 8.81 -11.09 9.89
C GLN A 8 8.22 -10.62 8.56
N ILE A 9 6.92 -10.35 8.50
CA ILE A 9 6.21 -9.96 7.28
C ILE A 9 5.72 -8.52 7.40
N LEU A 10 6.21 -7.65 6.53
CA LEU A 10 5.70 -6.30 6.35
C LEU A 10 4.69 -6.29 5.20
N VAL A 11 3.46 -5.85 5.48
CA VAL A 11 2.44 -5.59 4.47
C VAL A 11 2.33 -4.09 4.26
N LEU A 12 2.53 -3.63 3.02
CA LEU A 12 2.49 -2.22 2.65
C LEU A 12 1.31 -1.92 1.73
N ARG A 13 0.69 -0.76 1.93
CA ARG A 13 -0.31 -0.21 1.01
C ARG A 13 0.38 0.52 -0.12
N MET A 14 -0.07 0.26 -1.35
CA MET A 14 0.50 0.93 -2.51
C MET A 14 0.01 2.37 -2.58
N GLU A 15 -1.17 2.67 -2.07
CA GLU A 15 -1.74 4.01 -1.96
C GLU A 15 -0.81 4.89 -1.12
N ASP A 16 -0.44 4.44 0.08
CA ASP A 16 0.51 5.12 0.97
C ASP A 16 1.87 5.33 0.28
N TYR A 17 2.39 4.30 -0.41
CA TYR A 17 3.62 4.39 -1.19
C TYR A 17 3.54 5.47 -2.29
N HIS A 18 2.43 5.57 -3.01
CA HIS A 18 2.28 6.57 -4.07
C HIS A 18 2.10 7.99 -3.52
N GLN A 19 1.53 8.14 -2.32
CA GLN A 19 1.35 9.44 -1.66
C GLN A 19 2.64 9.92 -0.99
N ASP A 20 3.35 9.03 -0.29
CA ASP A 20 4.60 9.33 0.41
C ASP A 20 5.57 8.13 0.38
N ILE A 21 6.43 8.14 -0.65
CA ILE A 21 7.46 7.11 -0.85
C ILE A 21 8.44 7.13 0.33
N ALA A 22 8.87 8.30 0.79
CA ALA A 22 9.87 8.43 1.85
C ALA A 22 9.37 7.83 3.18
N ALA A 23 8.15 8.14 3.60
CA ALA A 23 7.56 7.57 4.81
C ALA A 23 7.39 6.04 4.70
N THR A 24 6.95 5.56 3.53
CA THR A 24 6.79 4.12 3.28
C THR A 24 8.14 3.41 3.32
N MET A 25 9.18 3.97 2.71
CA MET A 25 10.52 3.40 2.70
C MET A 25 11.19 3.45 4.06
N THR A 26 10.87 4.45 4.90
CA THR A 26 11.31 4.47 6.30
C THR A 26 10.80 3.24 7.06
N SER A 27 9.53 2.86 6.84
CA SER A 27 8.95 1.64 7.42
C SER A 27 9.66 0.37 6.92
N VAL A 28 10.03 0.32 5.63
CA VAL A 28 10.82 -0.79 5.06
C VAL A 28 12.20 -0.90 5.72
N TYR A 29 12.90 0.22 5.88
CA TYR A 29 14.23 0.24 6.48
C TYR A 29 14.18 -0.22 7.94
N ALA A 30 13.19 0.25 8.70
CA ALA A 30 12.97 -0.18 10.08
C ALA A 30 12.69 -1.69 10.17
N HIS A 31 11.82 -2.22 9.30
CA HIS A 31 11.50 -3.66 9.27
C HIS A 31 12.70 -4.54 8.93
N LEU A 32 13.56 -4.08 8.02
CA LEU A 32 14.79 -4.78 7.65
C LEU A 32 15.93 -4.61 8.67
N GLY A 33 15.75 -3.80 9.71
CA GLY A 33 16.79 -3.49 10.70
C GLY A 33 17.95 -2.67 10.12
N LEU A 34 17.69 -1.86 9.09
CA LEU A 34 18.68 -0.97 8.49
C LEU A 34 18.81 0.34 9.27
N ARG A 35 19.87 1.11 9.01
CA ARG A 35 19.99 2.46 9.60
C ARG A 35 18.86 3.37 9.11
N GLY A 36 18.43 4.30 9.95
CA GLY A 36 17.53 5.37 9.52
C GLY A 36 18.08 6.16 8.34
N LEU A 37 17.17 6.60 7.47
CA LEU A 37 17.47 7.54 6.40
C LEU A 37 17.63 8.95 7.00
N ASN A 38 18.52 9.75 6.41
CA ASN A 38 18.57 11.18 6.75
C ASN A 38 17.66 11.99 5.81
N ALA A 39 17.38 13.24 6.17
CA ALA A 39 16.47 14.10 5.41
C ALA A 39 16.88 14.31 3.95
N ASN A 40 18.17 14.26 3.62
CA ASN A 40 18.62 14.37 2.23
C ASN A 40 18.31 13.09 1.44
N GLU A 41 18.47 11.92 2.07
CA GLU A 41 18.17 10.62 1.46
C GLU A 41 16.68 10.41 1.25
N GLU A 42 15.85 10.80 2.22
CA GLU A 42 14.39 10.81 2.09
C GLU A 42 13.94 11.69 0.91
N ARG A 43 14.49 12.91 0.80
CA ARG A 43 14.21 13.81 -0.32
C ARG A 43 14.63 13.21 -1.66
N GLN A 44 15.82 12.61 -1.73
CA GLN A 44 16.29 11.97 -2.96
C GLN A 44 15.35 10.83 -3.39
N MET A 45 14.82 10.06 -2.45
CA MET A 45 13.91 8.95 -2.74
C MET A 45 12.63 9.41 -3.46
N ASN A 46 12.04 10.52 -3.01
CA ASN A 46 10.88 11.13 -3.66
C ASN A 46 11.18 11.70 -5.06
N MET A 47 12.45 11.93 -5.40
CA MET A 47 12.86 12.47 -6.69
C MET A 47 13.20 11.37 -7.72
N VAL A 48 13.38 10.11 -7.30
CA VAL A 48 13.72 9.03 -8.24
C VAL A 48 12.47 8.67 -9.06
N PRO A 49 12.49 8.86 -10.39
CA PRO A 49 11.35 8.46 -11.22
C PRO A 49 11.25 6.94 -11.24
N VAL A 50 10.04 6.41 -11.05
CA VAL A 50 9.78 4.97 -11.20
C VAL A 50 10.15 4.53 -12.62
N GLN A 51 11.19 3.70 -12.75
CA GLN A 51 11.75 3.31 -14.06
C GLN A 51 11.03 2.10 -14.68
N ASN A 52 10.43 1.23 -13.86
CA ASN A 52 9.73 0.02 -14.32
C ASN A 52 8.23 0.27 -14.59
N LYS A 53 7.90 1.33 -15.33
CA LYS A 53 6.51 1.65 -15.71
C LYS A 53 6.10 0.81 -16.93
N ASN A 54 5.22 -0.18 -16.74
CA ASN A 54 4.60 -0.87 -17.87
C ASN A 54 3.60 0.07 -18.56
N ARG A 55 3.93 0.52 -19.79
CA ARG A 55 3.10 1.45 -20.58
C ARG A 55 1.67 0.94 -20.80
N LYS A 56 1.43 -0.37 -20.80
CA LYS A 56 0.08 -0.96 -20.92
C LYS A 56 -0.79 -0.72 -19.68
N LYS A 57 -0.20 -0.55 -18.49
CA LYS A 57 -0.97 -0.25 -17.26
C LYS A 57 -1.59 1.15 -17.27
N MET A 58 -1.02 2.09 -18.03
CA MET A 58 -1.51 3.48 -18.04
C MET A 58 -2.82 3.68 -18.81
N ASN A 59 -3.25 2.70 -19.62
CA ASN A 59 -4.36 2.87 -20.57
C ASN A 59 -5.57 1.96 -20.27
N ILE A 60 -5.74 1.50 -19.02
CA ILE A 60 -6.79 0.51 -18.68
C ILE A 60 -8.19 1.16 -18.52
N GLY A 61 -8.28 2.50 -18.51
CA GLY A 61 -9.53 3.22 -18.30
C GLY A 61 -10.07 3.06 -16.86
N LYS A 62 -11.15 3.78 -16.53
CA LYS A 62 -11.84 3.58 -15.26
C LYS A 62 -12.76 2.36 -15.36
N ILE A 63 -12.84 1.58 -14.29
CA ILE A 63 -13.85 0.52 -14.14
C ILE A 63 -15.25 1.14 -14.14
N LEU A 64 -16.27 0.39 -14.55
CA LEU A 64 -17.66 0.82 -14.40
C LEU A 64 -18.04 0.84 -12.92
N ASN A 65 -18.76 1.88 -12.48
CA ASN A 65 -19.17 2.03 -11.07
C ASN A 65 -19.93 0.79 -10.57
N SER A 66 -20.82 0.21 -11.38
CA SER A 66 -21.56 -1.00 -10.99
C SER A 66 -20.65 -2.21 -10.77
N THR A 67 -19.59 -2.36 -11.57
CA THR A 67 -18.60 -3.41 -11.39
C THR A 67 -17.77 -3.14 -10.15
N GLU A 68 -17.37 -1.89 -9.91
CA GLU A 68 -16.67 -1.49 -8.69
C GLU A 68 -17.49 -1.81 -7.44
N ASP A 69 -18.77 -1.46 -7.40
CA ASP A 69 -19.65 -1.74 -6.27
C ASP A 69 -19.79 -3.25 -5.99
N ILE A 70 -19.92 -4.07 -7.04
CA ILE A 70 -19.96 -5.53 -6.90
C ILE A 70 -18.67 -6.05 -6.29
N LEU A 71 -17.51 -5.58 -6.78
CA LEU A 71 -16.21 -6.02 -6.28
C LEU A 71 -15.96 -5.54 -4.85
N ARG A 72 -16.33 -4.29 -4.54
CA ARG A 72 -16.22 -3.73 -3.19
C ARG A 72 -17.02 -4.56 -2.19
N LYS A 73 -18.29 -4.83 -2.50
CA LYS A 73 -19.15 -5.66 -1.66
C LYS A 73 -18.61 -7.09 -1.52
N PHE A 74 -18.08 -7.66 -2.60
CA PHE A 74 -17.52 -9.00 -2.57
C PHE A 74 -16.27 -9.10 -1.69
N TYR A 75 -15.36 -8.12 -1.77
CA TYR A 75 -14.11 -8.12 -1.01
C TYR A 75 -14.22 -7.56 0.41
N GLU A 76 -15.35 -6.94 0.78
CA GLU A 76 -15.54 -6.24 2.05
C GLU A 76 -15.20 -7.11 3.27
N GLU A 77 -15.73 -8.33 3.35
CA GLU A 77 -15.48 -9.22 4.50
C GLU A 77 -14.01 -9.64 4.59
N TYR A 78 -13.38 -9.94 3.45
CA TYR A 78 -11.96 -10.31 3.41
C TYR A 78 -11.04 -9.15 3.78
N ASN A 79 -11.41 -7.93 3.42
CA ASN A 79 -10.68 -6.72 3.80
C ASN A 79 -10.79 -6.45 5.30
N LYS A 80 -11.96 -6.72 5.92
CA LYS A 80 -12.11 -6.67 7.39
C LYS A 80 -11.24 -7.71 8.08
N ASP A 81 -11.25 -8.96 7.60
CA ASP A 81 -10.38 -10.02 8.13
C ASP A 81 -8.89 -9.64 8.02
N LEU A 82 -8.49 -9.03 6.90
CA LEU A 82 -7.12 -8.54 6.71
C LEU A 82 -6.78 -7.39 7.67
N ALA A 83 -7.68 -6.42 7.82
CA ALA A 83 -7.51 -5.29 8.73
C ALA A 83 -7.35 -5.76 10.17
N ASP A 84 -8.17 -6.72 10.60
CA ASP A 84 -8.09 -7.34 11.94
C ASP A 84 -6.79 -8.14 12.11
N LEU A 85 -6.40 -8.93 11.10
CA LEU A 85 -5.15 -9.69 11.12
C LEU A 85 -3.93 -8.78 11.24
N LEU A 86 -3.93 -7.65 10.55
CA LEU A 86 -2.83 -6.68 10.57
C LEU A 86 -2.91 -5.73 11.78
N GLY A 87 -4.09 -5.51 12.34
CA GLY A 87 -4.34 -4.50 13.37
C GLY A 87 -4.34 -3.09 12.81
N ASP A 88 -4.78 -2.92 11.55
CA ASP A 88 -4.73 -1.66 10.82
C ASP A 88 -5.99 -1.49 9.95
N LEU A 89 -6.88 -0.59 10.38
CA LEU A 89 -8.16 -0.33 9.72
C LEU A 89 -8.01 0.26 8.31
N ARG A 90 -6.83 0.77 7.94
CA ARG A 90 -6.60 1.29 6.59
C ARG A 90 -6.72 0.21 5.50
N PHE A 91 -6.59 -1.06 5.89
CA PHE A 91 -6.83 -2.21 5.02
C PHE A 91 -8.32 -2.53 4.82
N THR A 92 -9.26 -1.72 5.31
CA THR A 92 -10.64 -1.74 4.82
C THR A 92 -10.82 -0.95 3.52
N TRP A 93 -9.83 -0.13 3.14
CA TRP A 93 -9.86 0.82 2.01
C TRP A 93 -10.99 1.87 2.08
N ASP A 94 -11.64 2.04 3.24
CA ASP A 94 -12.70 3.05 3.38
C ASP A 94 -12.17 4.48 3.18
N ASP A 95 -10.92 4.76 3.57
CA ASP A 95 -10.25 6.05 3.35
C ASP A 95 -10.08 6.37 1.86
N TYR A 96 -9.82 5.36 1.03
CA TYR A 96 -9.75 5.51 -0.42
C TYR A 96 -11.12 5.77 -1.03
N TYR A 97 -12.14 5.01 -0.63
CA TYR A 97 -13.49 5.15 -1.18
C TYR A 97 -14.20 6.43 -0.73
N ASN A 98 -13.91 6.94 0.47
CA ASN A 98 -14.52 8.17 0.97
C ASN A 98 -13.88 9.45 0.42
N MET A 99 -12.71 9.36 -0.24
CA MET A 99 -12.04 10.47 -0.92
C MET A 99 -12.32 10.53 -2.43
N ALA A 100 -12.94 9.48 -3.01
CA ALA A 100 -13.16 9.31 -4.45
C ALA A 100 -14.48 9.91 -4.96
#